data_AF-A0A157SFL2-F1
#
_entry.id   AF-A0A157SFL2-F1
#
_cell.length_a   1.000
_cell.length_b   1.000
_cell.length_c   1.000
_cell.angle_alpha   90.00
_cell.angle_beta   90.00
_cell.angle_gamma   90.00
#
_symmetry.space_group_name_H-M   'P 1'
#
loop_
_entity.id
_entity.type
_entity.pdbx_description
1 polymer ?
#
loop_
_entity_poly.entity_id
_entity_poly.type
_entity_poly.pdbx_seq_one_letter_code
_entity_poly.pdbx_strand_id
1 'polypeptide(L)'
;MDLQNGNTVHTLQHCTVLGASGFPFAIGETISLAFDQTAVACLGIRHTARFLLLELADFSIGGPGTVASGGGFVGKGIDTEGRVIAGLLNQLTAKTKVHTFLTLITHFGELHLHYDAQDPASLRIQLAQVFTTLRRQNPAWRHERLQAIALQVELGKLNAQDAEPLRSRLDAPPDWAAMQAQEQAAAQSRAQTQHLLEGQFLAQTPQGLCPNCDKTIPLTSETCPFCNANFGQYASWKVLPLL
;
A
#
# COMPACT_ATOMS: atom_id res chain seq x y z
N MET A 1 5.91 -20.76 15.70
CA MET A 1 4.56 -20.17 15.68
C MET A 1 4.73 -18.77 15.12
N ASP A 2 4.53 -18.67 13.82
CA ASP A 2 4.80 -17.51 12.97
C ASP A 2 3.91 -16.32 13.29
N LEU A 3 4.52 -15.14 13.42
CA LEU A 3 3.93 -13.85 13.08
C LEU A 3 5.05 -12.96 12.53
N GLN A 4 5.17 -12.90 11.20
CA GLN A 4 5.86 -11.82 10.51
C GLN A 4 5.06 -10.50 10.68
N ASN A 5 4.99 -9.98 11.90
CA ASN A 5 4.61 -8.59 12.11
C ASN A 5 5.88 -7.76 12.01
N GLY A 6 6.29 -7.46 10.77
CA GLY A 6 7.29 -6.44 10.49
C GLY A 6 6.77 -5.11 11.03
N ASN A 7 7.17 -4.73 12.23
CA ASN A 7 6.85 -3.43 12.80
C ASN A 7 7.71 -2.40 12.07
N THR A 8 7.26 -1.96 10.90
CA THR A 8 7.97 -0.96 10.10
C THR A 8 8.05 0.33 10.90
N VAL A 9 9.25 0.68 11.33
CA VAL A 9 9.53 1.96 11.98
C VAL A 9 9.99 2.93 10.90
N HIS A 10 9.28 4.04 10.74
CA HIS A 10 9.71 5.12 9.86
C HIS A 10 10.51 6.13 10.68
N THR A 11 11.75 6.40 10.26
CA THR A 11 12.62 7.36 10.95
C THR A 11 12.95 8.55 10.05
N LEU A 12 12.81 9.76 10.58
CA LEU A 12 13.31 10.99 9.98
C LEU A 12 14.47 11.48 10.84
N GLN A 13 15.66 11.55 10.25
CA GLN A 13 16.85 12.01 10.93
C GLN A 13 17.08 13.49 10.65
N HIS A 14 17.76 14.16 11.58
CA HIS A 14 18.23 15.53 11.42
C HIS A 14 17.12 16.59 11.19
N CYS A 15 15.96 16.43 11.83
CA CYS A 15 14.92 17.44 11.83
C CYS A 15 15.31 18.63 12.72
N THR A 16 15.29 19.85 12.18
CA THR A 16 15.61 21.06 12.94
C THR A 16 14.34 21.62 13.59
N VAL A 17 14.38 21.86 14.89
CA VAL A 17 13.24 22.42 15.64
C VAL A 17 13.06 23.89 15.33
N LEU A 18 11.88 24.26 14.84
CA LEU A 18 11.46 25.64 14.58
C LEU A 18 10.58 26.20 15.70
N GLY A 19 9.82 25.33 16.37
CA GLY A 19 8.96 25.64 17.52
C GLY A 19 8.59 24.35 18.25
N ALA A 20 8.46 24.40 19.58
CA ALA A 20 8.31 23.21 20.42
C ALA A 20 7.44 23.48 21.66
N SER A 21 6.30 24.16 21.49
CA SER A 21 5.41 24.44 22.61
C SER A 21 4.94 23.13 23.26
N GLY A 22 5.10 22.98 24.58
CA GLY A 22 4.75 21.74 25.28
C GLY A 22 5.72 20.56 25.07
N PHE A 23 6.77 20.73 24.26
CA PHE A 23 7.82 19.74 24.04
C PHE A 23 9.15 20.16 24.68
N PRO A 24 10.00 19.21 25.11
CA PRO A 24 11.24 19.51 25.82
C PRO A 24 12.42 19.82 24.87
N PHE A 25 12.18 20.52 23.77
CA PHE A 25 13.21 20.81 22.76
C PHE A 25 13.42 22.31 22.60
N ALA A 26 14.67 22.71 22.36
CA ALA A 26 14.99 24.10 22.07
C ALA A 26 14.84 24.41 20.57
N ILE A 27 14.45 25.64 20.23
CA ILE A 27 14.49 26.12 18.84
C ILE A 27 15.94 26.06 18.33
N GLY A 28 16.12 25.54 17.11
CA GLY A 28 17.42 25.29 16.49
C GLY A 28 18.07 23.96 16.89
N GLU A 29 17.50 23.22 17.86
CA GLU A 29 17.96 21.86 18.17
C GLU A 29 17.68 20.91 16.99
N THR A 30 18.58 19.97 16.78
CA THR A 30 18.39 18.88 15.82
C THR A 30 17.89 17.64 16.55
N ILE A 31 16.77 17.10 16.10
CA ILE A 31 16.14 15.90 16.64
C ILE A 31 15.90 14.86 15.55
N SER A 32 15.63 13.62 15.93
CA SER A 32 15.10 12.58 15.04
C SER A 32 13.66 12.25 15.41
N LEU A 33 12.83 11.98 14.43
CA LEU A 33 11.49 11.43 14.61
C LEU A 33 11.48 9.95 14.28
N ALA A 34 10.79 9.15 15.08
CA ALA A 34 10.50 7.76 14.79
C ALA A 34 9.00 7.50 14.96
N PHE A 35 8.39 6.89 13.95
CA PHE A 35 7.00 6.48 13.93
C PHE A 35 6.95 4.96 13.92
N ASP A 36 6.34 4.37 14.94
CA ASP A 36 5.92 2.96 14.91
C ASP A 36 4.39 2.88 14.68
N GLN A 37 3.80 1.69 14.76
CA GLN A 37 2.36 1.51 14.55
C GLN A 37 1.47 2.17 15.63
N THR A 38 2.04 2.56 16.76
CA THR A 38 1.33 2.98 17.98
C THR A 38 1.76 4.32 18.52
N ALA A 39 2.99 4.77 18.24
CA ALA A 39 3.62 5.88 18.91
C ALA A 39 4.54 6.68 18.00
N VAL A 40 4.78 7.91 18.42
CA VAL A 40 5.80 8.81 17.91
C VAL A 40 6.85 9.00 18.98
N ALA A 41 8.12 8.91 18.60
CA ALA A 41 9.26 9.25 19.44
C ALA A 41 10.06 10.39 18.80
N CYS A 42 10.31 11.43 19.58
CA CYS A 42 11.16 12.56 19.24
C CYS A 42 12.45 12.44 20.06
N LEU A 43 13.59 12.29 19.39
CA LEU A 43 14.89 11.99 19.98
C LEU A 43 15.82 13.20 19.78
N GLY A 44 16.02 13.99 20.83
CA GLY A 44 17.04 15.03 20.88
C GLY A 44 18.32 14.55 21.58
N ILE A 45 19.30 15.43 21.70
CA ILE A 45 20.58 15.09 22.37
C ILE A 45 20.38 15.00 23.89
N ARG A 46 19.55 15.89 24.46
CA ARG A 46 19.34 16.02 25.91
C ARG A 46 18.01 15.44 26.38
N HIS A 47 17.01 15.44 25.52
CA HIS A 47 15.65 15.07 25.88
C HIS A 47 15.07 14.08 24.87
N THR A 48 14.13 13.29 25.34
CA THR A 48 13.29 12.43 24.51
C THR A 48 11.84 12.71 24.87
N ALA A 49 10.98 12.80 23.87
CA ALA A 49 9.54 12.82 24.05
C ALA A 49 8.94 11.61 23.33
N ARG A 50 8.04 10.88 23.97
CA ARG A 50 7.31 9.76 23.37
C ARG A 50 5.84 9.89 23.72
N PHE A 51 4.98 9.74 22.73
CA PHE A 51 3.52 9.81 22.87
C PHE A 51 2.86 8.87 21.86
N LEU A 52 1.61 8.51 22.11
CA LEU A 52 0.84 7.64 21.23
C LEU A 52 0.42 8.37 19.96
N LEU A 53 0.30 7.65 18.85
CA LEU A 53 -0.30 8.19 17.62
C LEU A 53 -1.73 8.71 17.86
N LEU A 54 -2.45 8.13 18.83
CA LEU A 54 -3.78 8.60 19.22
C LEU A 54 -3.77 10.01 19.84
N GLU A 55 -2.65 10.42 20.43
CA GLU A 55 -2.49 11.76 21.02
C GLU A 55 -2.18 12.83 19.95
N LEU A 56 -1.86 12.41 18.72
CA LEU A 56 -1.57 13.28 17.59
C LEU A 56 -2.88 13.71 16.91
N ALA A 57 -3.35 14.90 17.28
CA ALA A 57 -4.57 15.50 16.77
C ALA A 57 -4.44 15.90 15.30
N ASP A 58 -3.28 16.39 14.90
CA ASP A 58 -2.95 16.66 13.50
C ASP A 58 -1.46 16.40 13.22
N PHE A 59 -1.20 15.97 11.99
CA PHE A 59 0.14 15.83 11.46
C PHE A 59 0.16 16.34 10.03
N SER A 60 0.87 17.45 9.80
CA SER A 60 0.96 18.06 8.48
C SER A 60 2.38 18.09 7.96
N ILE A 61 2.48 17.96 6.63
CA ILE A 61 3.72 18.04 5.86
C ILE A 61 3.48 19.09 4.78
N GLY A 62 4.31 20.13 4.76
CA GLY A 62 4.18 21.24 3.83
C GLY A 62 5.54 21.82 3.44
N GLY A 63 5.52 22.99 2.80
CA GLY A 63 6.72 23.68 2.34
C GLY A 63 6.89 23.66 0.81
N PRO A 64 7.82 24.47 0.29
CA PRO A 64 8.01 24.63 -1.15
C PRO A 64 8.73 23.44 -1.80
N GLY A 65 9.26 22.50 -1.02
CA GLY A 65 10.05 21.39 -1.54
C GLY A 65 11.40 21.86 -2.06
N THR A 66 11.83 21.35 -3.21
CA THR A 66 13.13 21.70 -3.81
C THR A 66 13.08 23.10 -4.41
N VAL A 67 13.82 24.03 -3.82
CA VAL A 67 13.95 25.40 -4.35
C VAL A 67 15.28 25.53 -5.10
N ALA A 68 15.21 25.71 -6.42
CA ALA A 68 16.36 26.10 -7.23
C ALA A 68 16.59 27.62 -7.04
N SER A 69 17.75 28.00 -6.52
CA SER A 69 18.11 29.40 -6.26
C SER A 69 18.17 30.20 -7.58
N GLY A 70 17.40 31.30 -7.67
CA GLY A 70 17.38 32.20 -8.84
C GLY A 70 16.24 33.23 -8.88
N GLY A 71 15.21 33.14 -8.04
CA GLY A 71 14.15 34.15 -7.94
C GLY A 71 13.71 34.31 -6.49
N GLY A 72 13.58 35.54 -6.02
CA GLY A 72 13.23 35.85 -4.63
C GLY A 72 11.92 35.20 -4.19
N PHE A 73 11.83 34.91 -2.89
CA PHE A 73 10.62 34.38 -2.25
C PHE A 73 9.45 35.37 -2.42
N VAL A 74 8.50 35.05 -3.31
CA VAL A 74 7.19 35.71 -3.36
C VAL A 74 6.17 34.76 -2.75
N GLY A 75 5.89 34.96 -1.46
CA GLY A 75 4.87 34.21 -0.73
C GLY A 75 3.48 34.49 -1.30
N LYS A 76 2.86 33.45 -1.88
CA LYS A 76 1.41 33.39 -2.09
C LYS A 76 0.91 32.14 -1.39
N GLY A 77 0.25 32.32 -0.25
CA GLY A 77 -0.59 31.27 0.33
C GLY A 77 -0.57 31.22 1.85
N ILE A 78 -1.48 32.02 2.43
CA ILE A 78 -2.29 31.71 3.63
C ILE A 78 -1.52 31.70 4.97
N ASP A 79 -2.01 32.57 5.85
CA ASP A 79 -1.73 32.74 7.29
C ASP A 79 -0.54 33.61 7.70
N THR A 80 -0.84 34.57 8.56
CA THR A 80 0.02 35.65 9.06
C THR A 80 1.25 35.20 9.86
N GLU A 81 1.40 33.89 10.08
CA GLU A 81 2.56 33.26 10.74
C GLU A 81 3.75 33.04 9.78
N GLY A 82 3.53 33.13 8.46
CA GLY A 82 4.58 32.95 7.45
C GLY A 82 5.70 34.00 7.43
N ARG A 83 5.60 35.10 8.20
CA ARG A 83 6.63 36.17 8.23
C ARG A 83 7.85 35.84 9.10
N VAL A 84 7.72 34.98 10.11
CA VAL A 84 8.85 34.64 11.00
C VAL A 84 9.79 33.63 10.32
N ILE A 85 9.25 32.78 9.44
CA ILE A 85 9.99 31.72 8.74
C ILE A 85 10.97 32.29 7.69
N ALA A 86 10.65 33.45 7.09
CA ALA A 86 11.47 34.06 6.04
C ALA A 86 12.88 34.49 6.50
N GLY A 87 13.04 34.90 7.77
CA GLY A 87 14.33 35.32 8.31
C GLY A 87 15.33 34.16 8.48
N LEU A 88 14.82 32.99 8.89
CA LEU A 88 15.62 31.77 9.05
C LEU A 88 15.96 31.13 7.69
N LEU A 89 15.04 31.23 6.73
CA LEU A 89 15.22 30.70 5.37
C LEU A 89 16.36 31.40 4.61
N ASN A 90 16.50 32.71 4.74
CA ASN A 90 17.55 33.47 4.04
C ASN A 90 18.98 33.10 4.50
N GLN A 91 19.16 32.58 5.72
CA GLN A 91 20.46 32.06 6.16
C GLN A 91 20.81 30.70 5.54
N LEU A 92 19.83 30.00 4.96
CA LEU A 92 19.99 28.63 4.48
C LEU A 92 20.18 28.53 2.95
N THR A 93 19.90 29.56 2.14
CA THR A 93 19.62 29.40 0.69
C THR A 93 20.79 29.61 -0.30
N ALA A 94 22.03 29.24 0.02
CA ALA A 94 23.16 29.40 -0.92
C ALA A 94 23.30 28.25 -1.96
N LYS A 95 22.55 27.15 -1.84
CA LYS A 95 22.54 26.00 -2.77
C LYS A 95 21.11 25.49 -2.90
N THR A 96 20.77 24.76 -3.97
CA THR A 96 19.48 24.04 -4.09
C THR A 96 19.24 23.27 -2.81
N LYS A 97 18.23 23.68 -2.04
CA LYS A 97 17.87 23.05 -0.76
C LYS A 97 16.42 22.64 -0.81
N VAL A 98 16.17 21.48 -0.22
CA VAL A 98 14.83 20.96 0.01
C VAL A 98 14.31 21.59 1.29
N HIS A 99 13.11 22.14 1.23
CA HIS A 99 12.43 22.71 2.38
C HIS A 99 11.09 22.01 2.58
N THR A 100 11.08 21.10 3.55
CA THR A 100 9.89 20.41 4.03
C THR A 100 9.66 20.80 5.49
N PHE A 101 8.44 21.23 5.78
CA PHE A 101 8.02 21.60 7.13
C PHE A 101 7.06 20.54 7.66
N LEU A 102 7.30 20.12 8.90
CA LEU A 102 6.47 19.17 9.62
C LEU A 102 5.83 19.90 10.80
N THR A 103 4.54 19.69 11.01
CA THR A 103 3.87 20.15 12.22
C THR A 103 3.16 18.95 12.86
N LEU A 104 3.49 18.69 14.13
CA LEU A 104 2.84 17.69 14.96
C LEU A 104 2.04 18.43 16.04
N ILE A 105 0.72 18.26 16.04
CA ILE A 105 -0.19 18.87 17.01
C ILE A 105 -0.72 17.79 17.92
N THR A 106 -0.54 17.98 19.22
CA THR A 106 -1.06 17.10 20.27
C THR A 106 -1.92 17.91 21.24
N HIS A 107 -2.63 17.22 22.14
CA HIS A 107 -3.40 17.91 23.17
C HIS A 107 -2.52 18.64 24.21
N PHE A 108 -1.23 18.31 24.30
CA PHE A 108 -0.31 18.89 25.29
C PHE A 108 0.72 19.85 24.66
N GLY A 109 0.76 19.98 23.34
CA GLY A 109 1.77 20.80 22.68
C GLY A 109 1.81 20.68 21.16
N GLU A 110 2.64 21.53 20.56
CA GLU A 110 2.87 21.63 19.12
C GLU A 110 4.37 21.65 18.81
N LEU A 111 4.77 20.84 17.82
CA LEU A 111 6.15 20.72 17.37
C LEU A 111 6.23 21.04 15.89
N HIS A 112 6.99 22.08 15.55
CA HIS A 112 7.26 22.49 14.18
C HIS A 112 8.71 22.19 13.83
N LEU A 113 8.92 21.51 12.71
CA LEU A 113 10.24 21.04 12.29
C LEU A 113 10.52 21.44 10.84
N HIS A 114 11.78 21.72 10.56
CA HIS A 114 12.32 21.75 9.20
C HIS A 114 13.05 20.44 8.91
N TYR A 115 12.82 19.90 7.73
CA TYR A 115 13.44 18.70 7.18
C TYR A 115 13.91 18.98 5.76
N ASP A 116 15.14 18.59 5.45
CA ASP A 116 15.84 18.97 4.22
C ASP A 116 16.31 17.78 3.38
N ALA A 117 15.95 16.55 3.76
CA ALA A 117 16.35 15.37 3.00
C ALA A 117 15.36 14.99 1.88
N GLN A 118 14.07 15.31 2.01
CA GLN A 118 13.03 14.96 1.03
C GLN A 118 11.96 16.02 0.93
N ASP A 119 11.42 16.22 -0.27
CA ASP A 119 10.32 17.15 -0.52
C ASP A 119 9.00 16.65 0.13
N PRO A 120 8.00 17.53 0.29
CA PRO A 120 6.77 17.18 1.00
C PRO A 120 6.01 16.00 0.39
N ALA A 121 5.96 15.89 -0.93
CA ALA A 121 5.21 14.84 -1.61
C ALA A 121 5.89 13.48 -1.43
N SER A 122 7.21 13.43 -1.63
CA SER A 122 8.00 12.21 -1.40
C SER A 122 7.91 11.74 0.05
N LEU A 123 8.01 12.66 1.02
CA LEU A 123 7.87 12.33 2.43
C LEU A 123 6.46 11.83 2.78
N ARG A 124 5.42 12.44 2.18
CA ARG A 124 4.03 12.03 2.37
C ARG A 124 3.76 10.60 1.89
N ILE A 125 4.43 10.17 0.81
CA ILE A 125 4.39 8.80 0.30
C ILE A 125 5.09 7.86 1.28
N GLN A 126 6.30 8.20 1.72
CA GLN A 126 7.05 7.38 2.68
C GLN A 126 6.26 7.15 3.97
N LEU A 127 5.59 8.17 4.47
CA LEU A 127 4.80 8.10 5.72
C LEU A 127 3.35 7.66 5.50
N ALA A 128 2.98 7.12 4.32
CA ALA A 128 1.60 6.77 4.01
C ALA A 128 0.95 5.82 5.02
N GLN A 129 1.73 4.92 5.64
CA GLN A 129 1.25 4.04 6.70
C GLN A 129 0.85 4.82 7.95
N VAL A 130 1.66 5.80 8.40
CA VAL A 130 1.37 6.66 9.55
C VAL A 130 0.04 7.39 9.35
N PHE A 131 -0.15 8.01 8.19
CA PHE A 131 -1.41 8.70 7.88
C PHE A 131 -2.61 7.76 7.78
N THR A 132 -2.40 6.53 7.32
CA THR A 132 -3.46 5.51 7.31
C THR A 132 -3.88 5.15 8.72
N THR A 133 -2.92 4.99 9.64
CA THR A 133 -3.19 4.71 11.05
C THR A 133 -3.93 5.85 11.74
N LEU A 134 -3.45 7.10 11.59
CA LEU A 134 -4.11 8.29 12.15
C LEU A 134 -5.56 8.41 11.68
N ARG A 135 -5.82 8.19 10.39
CA ARG A 135 -7.17 8.25 9.83
C ARG A 135 -8.11 7.22 10.46
N ARG A 136 -7.64 5.99 10.71
CA ARG A 136 -8.46 4.95 11.35
C ARG A 136 -8.76 5.24 12.82
N GLN A 137 -7.85 5.93 13.49
CA GLN A 137 -8.03 6.36 14.89
C GLN A 137 -8.95 7.57 15.02
N ASN A 138 -9.19 8.32 13.93
CA ASN A 138 -10.07 9.48 13.94
C ASN A 138 -11.56 9.07 14.08
N PRO A 139 -12.24 9.42 15.19
CA PRO A 139 -13.63 9.02 15.43
C PRO A 139 -14.61 9.64 14.44
N ALA A 140 -14.39 10.90 14.04
CA ALA A 140 -15.27 11.59 13.09
C ALA A 140 -15.21 10.92 11.71
N TRP A 141 -14.00 10.67 11.20
CA TRP A 141 -13.83 9.95 9.94
C TRP A 141 -14.49 8.57 9.99
N ARG A 142 -14.30 7.83 11.08
CA ARG A 142 -14.91 6.51 11.27
C ARG A 142 -16.43 6.59 11.25
N HIS A 143 -16.99 7.56 11.99
CA HIS A 143 -18.44 7.77 12.07
C HIS A 143 -19.04 8.08 10.69
N GLU A 144 -18.41 8.99 9.94
CA GLU A 144 -18.83 9.32 8.57
C GLU A 144 -18.81 8.10 7.64
N ARG A 145 -17.80 7.23 7.75
CA ARG A 145 -17.73 6.01 6.94
C ARG A 145 -18.83 5.02 7.29
N LEU A 146 -19.12 4.83 8.58
CA LEU A 146 -20.21 3.96 9.02
C LEU A 146 -21.57 4.47 8.55
N GLN A 147 -21.82 5.79 8.64
CA GLN A 147 -23.04 6.41 8.13
C GLN A 147 -23.17 6.24 6.62
N ALA A 148 -22.08 6.43 5.85
CA ALA A 148 -22.09 6.23 4.42
C ALA A 148 -22.46 4.79 4.03
N ILE A 149 -21.94 3.79 4.75
CA ILE A 149 -22.29 2.38 4.54
C ILE A 149 -23.78 2.15 4.86
N ALA A 150 -24.26 2.62 6.01
CA ALA A 150 -25.65 2.49 6.41
C ALA A 150 -26.61 3.08 5.37
N LEU A 151 -26.31 4.28 4.86
CA LEU A 151 -27.10 4.92 3.81
C LEU A 151 -27.16 4.09 2.51
N GLN A 152 -26.05 3.46 2.09
CA GLN A 152 -26.09 2.61 0.89
C GLN A 152 -26.96 1.36 1.08
N VAL A 153 -27.02 0.83 2.31
CA VAL A 153 -27.92 -0.28 2.66
C VAL A 153 -29.38 0.17 2.64
N GLU A 154 -29.70 1.31 3.25
CA GLU A 154 -31.05 1.90 3.23
C GLU A 154 -31.55 2.19 1.81
N LEU A 155 -30.66 2.65 0.93
CA LEU A 155 -30.97 2.91 -0.48
C LEU A 155 -31.07 1.64 -1.34
N GLY A 156 -30.84 0.45 -0.76
CA GLY A 156 -30.86 -0.83 -1.49
C GLY A 156 -29.72 -1.01 -2.49
N LYS A 157 -28.69 -0.16 -2.46
CA LYS A 157 -27.51 -0.23 -3.33
C LYS A 157 -26.46 -1.21 -2.81
N LEU A 158 -26.56 -1.61 -1.54
CA LEU A 158 -25.69 -2.54 -0.87
C LEU A 158 -26.55 -3.47 -0.01
N ASN A 159 -26.37 -4.78 -0.12
CA ASN A 159 -27.05 -5.71 0.78
C ASN A 159 -26.30 -5.80 2.14
N ALA A 160 -26.96 -6.34 3.16
CA ALA A 160 -26.39 -6.44 4.50
C ALA A 160 -25.15 -7.35 4.56
N GLN A 161 -25.09 -8.40 3.74
CA GLN A 161 -23.98 -9.35 3.71
C GLN A 161 -22.70 -8.70 3.16
N ASP A 162 -22.83 -7.87 2.12
CA ASP A 162 -21.73 -7.13 1.49
C ASP A 162 -21.31 -5.91 2.31
N ALA A 163 -22.18 -5.40 3.20
CA ALA A 163 -21.85 -4.28 4.09
C ALA A 163 -20.92 -4.68 5.24
N GLU A 164 -21.02 -5.92 5.73
CA GLU A 164 -20.22 -6.42 6.86
C GLU A 164 -18.70 -6.36 6.62
N PRO A 165 -18.15 -6.84 5.47
CA PRO A 165 -16.72 -6.70 5.21
C PRO A 165 -16.27 -5.25 5.03
N LEU A 166 -17.17 -4.32 4.67
CA LEU A 166 -16.81 -2.89 4.60
C LEU A 166 -16.65 -2.30 6.00
N ARG A 167 -17.50 -2.69 6.95
CA ARG A 167 -17.42 -2.26 8.35
C ARG A 167 -16.15 -2.79 9.01
N SER A 168 -15.86 -4.09 8.86
CA SER A 168 -14.66 -4.70 9.46
C SER A 168 -13.36 -4.08 8.95
N ARG A 169 -13.32 -3.64 7.68
CA ARG A 169 -12.16 -2.93 7.10
C ARG A 169 -11.88 -1.55 7.69
N LEU A 170 -12.82 -0.97 8.44
CA LEU A 170 -12.57 0.27 9.17
C LEU A 170 -11.67 0.03 10.40
N ASP A 171 -11.70 -1.18 10.95
CA ASP A 171 -10.90 -1.59 12.12
C ASP A 171 -9.54 -2.16 11.71
N ALA A 172 -9.52 -3.02 10.70
CA ALA A 172 -8.32 -3.73 10.28
C ALA A 172 -8.10 -3.61 8.77
N PRO A 173 -6.83 -3.57 8.29
CA PRO A 173 -6.61 -3.66 6.86
C PRO A 173 -7.08 -5.04 6.36
N PRO A 174 -7.55 -5.14 5.10
CA PRO A 174 -7.75 -6.44 4.48
C PRO A 174 -6.42 -7.21 4.41
N ASP A 175 -6.48 -8.51 4.69
CA ASP A 175 -5.34 -9.41 4.50
C ASP A 175 -5.26 -9.82 3.02
N TRP A 176 -4.58 -8.97 2.25
CA TRP A 176 -4.39 -9.21 0.82
C TRP A 176 -3.64 -10.51 0.53
N ALA A 177 -2.73 -10.93 1.41
CA ALA A 177 -1.95 -12.15 1.22
C ALA A 177 -2.85 -13.39 1.39
N ALA A 178 -3.68 -13.43 2.43
CA ALA A 178 -4.66 -14.50 2.61
C ALA A 178 -5.66 -14.57 1.45
N MET A 179 -6.15 -13.41 0.99
CA MET A 179 -7.06 -13.35 -0.16
C MET A 179 -6.42 -13.90 -1.44
N GLN A 180 -5.17 -13.55 -1.73
CA GLN A 180 -4.42 -14.08 -2.88
C GLN A 180 -4.18 -15.59 -2.74
N ALA A 181 -3.82 -16.06 -1.54
CA ALA A 181 -3.61 -17.48 -1.29
C ALA A 181 -4.90 -18.29 -1.50
N GLN A 182 -6.04 -17.78 -1.04
CA GLN A 182 -7.35 -18.40 -1.24
C GLN A 182 -7.73 -18.47 -2.73
N GLU A 183 -7.49 -17.39 -3.48
CA GLU A 183 -7.75 -17.34 -4.92
C GLU A 183 -6.86 -18.32 -5.70
N GLN A 184 -5.58 -18.40 -5.34
CA GLN A 184 -4.63 -19.37 -5.92
C GLN A 184 -5.05 -20.81 -5.63
N ALA A 185 -5.44 -21.13 -4.39
CA ALA A 185 -5.94 -22.45 -4.02
C ALA A 185 -7.21 -22.82 -4.81
N ALA A 186 -8.15 -21.88 -4.97
CA ALA A 186 -9.36 -22.08 -5.76
C ALA A 186 -9.05 -22.26 -7.27
N ALA A 187 -8.07 -21.54 -7.81
CA ALA A 187 -7.60 -21.73 -9.18
C ALA A 187 -6.94 -23.11 -9.37
N GLN A 188 -6.09 -23.54 -8.43
CA GLN A 188 -5.46 -24.86 -8.45
C GLN A 188 -6.50 -25.99 -8.38
N SER A 189 -7.48 -25.88 -7.49
CA SER A 189 -8.57 -26.86 -7.38
C SER A 189 -9.40 -26.96 -8.67
N ARG A 190 -9.72 -25.81 -9.30
CA ARG A 190 -10.41 -25.77 -10.60
C ARG A 190 -9.59 -26.44 -11.70
N ALA A 191 -8.30 -26.13 -11.79
CA ALA A 191 -7.40 -26.73 -12.77
C ALA A 191 -7.26 -28.25 -12.57
N GLN A 192 -7.14 -28.71 -11.32
CA GLN A 192 -7.06 -30.13 -11.01
C GLN A 192 -8.36 -30.87 -11.36
N THR A 193 -9.50 -30.24 -11.10
CA THR A 193 -10.82 -30.79 -11.48
C THR A 193 -10.96 -30.89 -12.99
N GLN A 194 -10.54 -29.86 -13.73
CA GLN A 194 -10.54 -29.88 -15.20
C GLN A 194 -9.63 -30.99 -15.75
N HIS A 195 -8.41 -31.12 -15.23
CA HIS A 195 -7.47 -32.16 -15.66
C HIS A 195 -8.01 -33.58 -15.36
N LEU A 196 -8.69 -33.76 -14.21
CA LEU A 196 -9.33 -35.03 -13.88
C LEU A 196 -10.46 -35.37 -14.88
N LEU A 197 -11.31 -34.39 -15.19
CA LEU A 197 -12.40 -34.56 -16.15
C LEU A 197 -11.87 -34.84 -17.56
N GLU A 198 -10.81 -34.14 -17.98
CA GLU A 198 -10.15 -34.36 -19.27
C GLU A 198 -9.51 -35.76 -19.34
N GLY A 199 -8.82 -36.19 -18.28
CA GLY A 199 -8.26 -37.54 -18.20
C GLY A 199 -9.35 -38.63 -18.26
N GLN A 200 -10.49 -38.42 -17.58
CA GLN A 200 -11.63 -39.33 -17.66
C GLN A 200 -12.25 -39.37 -19.06
N PHE A 201 -12.39 -38.21 -19.71
CA PHE A 201 -12.90 -38.12 -21.08
C PHE A 201 -11.98 -38.85 -22.07
N LEU A 202 -10.66 -38.62 -21.99
CA LEU A 202 -9.68 -39.30 -22.83
C LEU A 202 -9.68 -40.82 -22.61
N ALA A 203 -9.83 -41.28 -21.37
CA ALA A 203 -9.91 -42.72 -21.05
C ALA A 203 -11.17 -43.40 -21.62
N GLN A 204 -12.27 -42.66 -21.78
CA GLN A 204 -13.51 -43.15 -22.40
C GLN A 204 -13.54 -42.98 -23.92
N THR A 205 -12.61 -42.22 -24.50
CA THR A 205 -12.55 -41.99 -25.94
C THR A 205 -11.98 -43.24 -26.63
N PRO A 206 -12.60 -43.74 -27.72
CA PRO A 206 -12.08 -44.85 -28.49
C PRO A 206 -10.61 -44.63 -28.89
N GLN A 207 -9.75 -45.61 -28.65
CA GLN A 207 -8.30 -45.52 -28.87
C GLN A 207 -7.89 -46.18 -30.19
N GLY A 208 -6.79 -45.69 -30.76
CA GLY A 208 -6.19 -46.22 -31.97
C GLY A 208 -4.67 -46.04 -32.00
N LEU A 209 -4.00 -46.57 -33.01
CA LEU A 209 -2.56 -46.44 -33.24
C LEU A 209 -2.28 -45.34 -34.27
N CYS A 210 -1.27 -44.52 -33.98
CA CYS A 210 -0.71 -43.61 -34.97
C CYS A 210 0.05 -44.41 -36.05
N PRO A 211 -0.33 -44.32 -37.34
CA PRO A 211 0.33 -45.07 -38.41
C PRO A 211 1.77 -44.61 -38.71
N ASN A 212 2.23 -43.49 -38.13
CA ASN A 212 3.59 -42.99 -38.31
C ASN A 212 4.59 -43.49 -37.25
N CYS A 213 4.12 -43.67 -36.02
CA CYS A 213 5.00 -43.90 -34.87
C CYS A 213 4.49 -44.99 -33.91
N ASP A 214 3.40 -45.66 -34.27
CA ASP A 214 2.78 -46.79 -33.57
C ASP A 214 2.38 -46.54 -32.12
N LYS A 215 2.31 -45.27 -31.69
CA LYS A 215 1.84 -44.91 -30.36
C LYS A 215 0.32 -44.85 -30.31
N THR A 216 -0.24 -45.31 -29.19
CA THR A 216 -1.67 -45.22 -28.90
C THR A 216 -2.11 -43.78 -28.69
N ILE A 217 -3.15 -43.37 -29.43
CA ILE A 217 -3.75 -42.04 -29.40
C ILE A 217 -5.27 -42.14 -29.57
N PRO A 218 -6.06 -41.15 -29.14
CA PRO A 218 -7.51 -41.13 -29.38
C PRO A 218 -7.85 -41.21 -30.88
N LEU A 219 -8.87 -41.98 -31.27
CA LEU A 219 -9.34 -42.11 -32.66
C LEU A 219 -9.79 -40.78 -33.27
N THR A 220 -10.21 -39.84 -32.42
CA THR A 220 -10.65 -38.50 -32.81
C THR A 220 -9.50 -37.48 -32.92
N SER A 221 -8.24 -37.91 -32.78
CA SER A 221 -7.09 -36.99 -32.83
C SER A 221 -6.90 -36.43 -34.24
N GLU A 222 -6.82 -35.10 -34.37
CA GLU A 222 -6.44 -34.45 -35.64
C GLU A 222 -4.93 -34.36 -35.82
N THR A 223 -4.13 -34.51 -34.76
CA THR A 223 -2.67 -34.52 -34.82
C THR A 223 -2.10 -35.49 -33.79
N CYS A 224 -1.05 -36.23 -34.12
CA CYS A 224 -0.36 -37.11 -33.18
C CYS A 224 0.50 -36.26 -32.22
N PRO A 225 0.31 -36.32 -30.89
CA PRO A 225 1.10 -35.54 -29.93
C PRO A 225 2.57 -36.00 -29.81
N PHE A 226 2.93 -37.13 -30.42
CA PHE A 226 4.28 -37.70 -30.30
C PHE A 226 5.17 -37.48 -31.53
N CYS A 227 4.58 -37.41 -32.73
CA CYS A 227 5.31 -37.26 -33.98
C CYS A 227 4.78 -36.14 -34.87
N ASN A 228 3.74 -35.42 -34.41
CA ASN A 228 3.06 -34.33 -35.12
C ASN A 228 2.46 -34.71 -36.49
N ALA A 229 2.22 -36.01 -36.74
CA ALA A 229 1.47 -36.46 -37.91
C ALA A 229 0.03 -35.90 -37.91
N ASN A 230 -0.42 -35.34 -39.03
CA ASN A 230 -1.75 -34.71 -39.17
C ASN A 230 -2.77 -35.71 -39.74
N PHE A 231 -3.97 -35.77 -39.14
CA PHE A 231 -5.12 -36.62 -39.48
C PHE A 231 -6.41 -35.82 -39.75
N GLY A 232 -6.32 -34.49 -39.87
CA GLY A 232 -7.46 -33.61 -40.11
C GLY A 232 -8.12 -33.81 -41.48
N GLN A 233 -9.08 -32.93 -41.82
CA GLN A 233 -9.98 -33.08 -42.97
C GLN A 233 -9.31 -33.31 -44.34
N TYR A 234 -8.04 -32.95 -44.49
CA TYR A 234 -7.27 -33.07 -45.75
C TYR A 234 -6.10 -34.07 -45.66
N ALA A 235 -6.02 -34.87 -44.60
CA ALA A 235 -4.95 -35.83 -44.40
C ALA A 235 -5.18 -37.15 -45.17
N SER A 236 -4.12 -37.70 -45.77
CA SER A 236 -4.15 -38.94 -46.56
C SER A 236 -4.18 -40.24 -45.73
N TRP A 237 -4.21 -40.12 -44.41
CA TRP A 237 -4.03 -41.20 -43.44
C TRP A 237 -4.82 -40.88 -42.17
N LYS A 238 -5.36 -41.93 -41.54
CA LYS A 238 -6.22 -41.84 -40.35
C LYS A 238 -5.64 -42.69 -39.22
N VAL A 239 -6.02 -42.37 -37.98
CA VAL A 239 -5.71 -43.18 -36.81
C VAL A 239 -6.32 -44.58 -36.98
N LEU A 240 -5.54 -45.63 -36.74
CA LEU A 240 -5.96 -47.02 -36.91
C LEU A 240 -6.67 -47.51 -35.63
N PRO A 241 -7.93 -47.98 -35.66
CA PRO A 241 -8.60 -48.44 -34.45
C PRO A 241 -7.91 -49.66 -33.83
N LEU A 242 -7.82 -49.68 -32.50
CA LEU A 242 -7.47 -50.89 -31.76
C LEU A 242 -8.71 -51.80 -31.75
N LEU A 243 -8.57 -53.01 -32.29
CA LEU A 243 -9.61 -54.06 -32.25
C LEU A 243 -9.66 -54.73 -30.86
#